data_AF-A0A955MR72-F1
#
_entry.id   AF-A0A955MR72-F1
#
_cell.length_a   1.000
_cell.length_b   1.000
_cell.length_c   1.000
_cell.angle_alpha   90.00
_cell.angle_beta   90.00
_cell.angle_gamma   90.00
#
_symmetry.space_group_name_H-M   'P 1'
#
loop_
_entity.id
_entity.type
_entity.pdbx_description
1 polymer ?
#
loop_
_entity_poly.entity_id
_entity_poly.type
_entity_poly.pdbx_seq_one_letter_code
_entity_poly.pdbx_strand_id
1 'polypeptide(L)'
;MKKSAARRTFRLLSVTMEPPIRYGKTRLTASILVLIAILPLTSAQAQGGRMRPEGGVWIMVNNLPGANKDVGKEILTYFAAMKGPPTKVVHPAELLHELDPDSIRSDAVLILTDCGTLPLELTDKIAEFLDRGGRVLALGGTLFRNPVRLEREVDRSYAGLEWTTPALHDKEMETVPLDHLLFDWKDPSHREGGRNTNKASHPTVYQFESDPRFETVLHAQIEDLDGWGQWVSPNLKNPPDPSQKFTSFWAKGGPRTKRLAVEWRETDGSRWFATVPLEPKWKRYLLPESAFEFWESIPARKETQLDLSHGQNISFGLALSHTGGLTGDQEFWVADVGTTQGKGVTQFDWDVDFPVRELLYPHYQTYSCTDTQTIVPRREQALLTISGEIETPKEVQAYPARPQSFGWINTNRDHRLVPLLEARSSSGDLRGIVAALRFDEDLESMWAAVSIEDPAFYLQPPMLEFVRDLVLRMMQGDFLWEGGSTQPTYFPGDPIQVGASVCHRNSPYGETFVRNTICEASSGRVIYLRDHPKGKYEISSATAEKIELQIGV
;
A
#
# COMPACT_ATOMS: atom_id res chain seq x y z
N MET A 1 24.72 -5.86 -57.92
CA MET A 1 23.46 -5.85 -57.14
C MET A 1 23.28 -7.21 -56.47
N LYS A 2 23.60 -7.34 -55.17
CA LYS A 2 23.20 -8.47 -54.33
C LYS A 2 22.37 -7.90 -53.19
N LYS A 3 21.07 -8.20 -53.15
CA LYS A 3 20.18 -7.82 -52.04
C LYS A 3 20.44 -8.80 -50.89
N SER A 4 20.98 -8.27 -49.79
CA SER A 4 21.09 -8.94 -48.50
C SER A 4 19.68 -9.08 -47.89
N ALA A 5 19.31 -10.30 -47.51
CA ALA A 5 18.10 -10.58 -46.77
C ALA A 5 18.28 -10.08 -45.33
N ALA A 6 17.61 -8.99 -44.98
CA ALA A 6 17.53 -8.53 -43.60
C ALA A 6 16.73 -9.55 -42.78
N ARG A 7 17.38 -10.22 -41.82
CA ARG A 7 16.71 -11.00 -40.77
C ARG A 7 15.81 -10.06 -39.97
N ARG A 8 14.50 -10.28 -40.02
CA ARG A 8 13.51 -9.61 -39.17
C ARG A 8 13.45 -10.35 -37.84
N THR A 9 13.73 -9.65 -36.74
CA THR A 9 13.53 -10.15 -35.37
C THR A 9 12.10 -9.87 -34.97
N PHE A 10 11.29 -10.91 -34.77
CA PHE A 10 9.93 -10.81 -34.24
C PHE A 10 9.98 -10.89 -32.70
N ARG A 11 9.22 -10.04 -31.99
CA ARG A 11 8.98 -10.19 -30.55
C ARG A 11 7.62 -10.86 -30.36
N LEU A 12 7.60 -12.07 -29.82
CA LEU A 12 6.41 -12.85 -29.51
C LEU A 12 5.98 -12.52 -28.07
N LEU A 13 4.71 -12.14 -27.85
CA LEU A 13 4.12 -12.17 -26.51
C LEU A 13 3.67 -13.63 -26.24
N SER A 14 3.91 -14.19 -25.07
CA SER A 14 3.63 -15.61 -24.80
C SER A 14 3.16 -15.83 -23.36
N VAL A 15 1.93 -16.31 -23.18
CA VAL A 15 1.53 -16.94 -21.91
C VAL A 15 1.87 -18.43 -21.99
N THR A 16 2.54 -18.97 -20.99
CA THR A 16 2.96 -20.38 -20.90
C THR A 16 2.27 -21.00 -19.70
N MET A 17 1.52 -22.09 -19.86
CA MET A 17 0.99 -22.86 -18.72
C MET A 17 1.99 -23.97 -18.35
N GLU A 18 2.57 -23.92 -17.16
CA GLU A 18 3.40 -25.04 -16.67
C GLU A 18 2.54 -26.28 -16.37
N PRO A 19 3.04 -27.50 -16.63
CA PRO A 19 2.35 -28.72 -16.23
C PRO A 19 2.29 -28.85 -14.70
N PRO A 20 1.25 -29.50 -14.14
CA PRO A 20 1.14 -29.69 -12.70
C PRO A 20 2.28 -30.56 -12.12
N ILE A 21 2.61 -30.29 -10.86
CA ILE A 21 3.62 -30.98 -10.05
C ILE A 21 3.38 -32.50 -10.07
N ARG A 22 4.42 -33.27 -10.45
CA ARG A 22 4.37 -34.75 -10.56
C ARG A 22 4.10 -35.40 -9.19
N TYR A 23 2.95 -36.03 -9.04
CA TYR A 23 2.72 -37.09 -8.05
C TYR A 23 2.71 -38.47 -8.73
N GLY A 24 3.67 -39.33 -8.39
CA GLY A 24 3.56 -40.78 -8.58
C GLY A 24 3.78 -41.34 -10.00
N LYS A 25 4.27 -42.58 -10.05
CA LYS A 25 4.85 -43.24 -11.24
C LYS A 25 3.81 -43.63 -12.30
N THR A 26 4.15 -43.33 -13.55
CA THR A 26 3.58 -43.87 -14.82
C THR A 26 2.18 -43.39 -15.22
N ARG A 27 2.11 -42.21 -15.85
CA ARG A 27 1.14 -41.89 -16.92
C ARG A 27 1.81 -40.98 -17.95
N LEU A 28 1.70 -41.33 -19.24
CA LEU A 28 2.04 -40.46 -20.36
C LEU A 28 1.01 -39.31 -20.40
N THR A 29 1.33 -38.18 -19.80
CA THR A 29 0.62 -36.92 -20.03
C THR A 29 1.22 -36.26 -21.26
N ALA A 30 0.47 -36.20 -22.36
CA ALA A 30 0.75 -35.27 -23.44
C ALA A 30 0.51 -33.85 -22.91
N SER A 31 1.55 -33.21 -22.40
CA SER A 31 1.46 -31.81 -21.96
C SER A 31 1.40 -30.92 -23.19
N ILE A 32 0.28 -30.23 -23.36
CA ILE A 32 0.03 -29.29 -24.44
C ILE A 32 0.22 -27.87 -23.88
N LEU A 33 1.08 -27.09 -24.54
CA LEU A 33 1.36 -25.70 -24.16
C LEU A 33 0.59 -24.75 -25.09
N VAL A 34 -0.36 -23.98 -24.56
CA VAL A 34 -1.07 -22.96 -25.33
C VAL A 34 -0.39 -21.60 -25.13
N LEU A 35 0.15 -21.05 -26.22
CA LEU A 35 0.80 -19.74 -26.29
C LEU A 35 -0.13 -18.73 -26.98
N ILE A 36 -0.40 -17.60 -26.32
CA ILE A 36 -1.22 -16.53 -26.90
C ILE A 36 -0.43 -15.23 -26.94
N ALA A 37 -0.39 -14.60 -28.12
CA ALA A 37 0.38 -13.40 -28.40
C ALA A 37 -0.49 -12.28 -28.96
N ILE A 38 -0.23 -11.05 -28.54
CA ILE A 38 -0.60 -9.84 -29.28
C ILE A 38 0.67 -9.35 -30.00
N LEU A 39 0.62 -9.18 -31.31
CA LEU A 39 1.78 -8.74 -32.09
C LEU A 39 1.51 -7.35 -32.66
N PRO A 40 2.31 -6.32 -32.32
CA PRO A 40 2.27 -5.08 -33.07
C PRO A 40 2.86 -5.31 -34.47
N LEU A 41 2.19 -4.82 -35.51
CA LEU A 41 2.74 -4.79 -36.87
C LEU A 41 4.01 -3.95 -36.90
N THR A 42 5.18 -4.58 -37.05
CA THR A 42 6.36 -3.87 -37.58
C THR A 42 6.12 -3.62 -39.06
N SER A 43 5.70 -2.42 -39.43
CA SER A 43 5.63 -2.03 -40.83
C SER A 43 6.55 -0.84 -41.09
N ALA A 44 7.45 -1.03 -42.05
CA ALA A 44 8.25 0.02 -42.67
C ALA A 44 7.39 0.96 -43.55
N GLN A 45 6.09 1.10 -43.24
CA GLN A 45 5.12 1.90 -43.99
C GLN A 45 4.25 2.82 -43.11
N ALA A 46 4.48 2.89 -41.78
CA ALA A 46 3.90 3.95 -40.96
C ALA A 46 4.70 5.27 -41.07
N GLN A 47 4.83 5.81 -42.29
CA GLN A 47 5.17 7.22 -42.48
C GLN A 47 3.86 7.98 -42.74
N GLY A 48 3.34 8.61 -41.70
CA GLY A 48 2.16 9.48 -41.76
C GLY A 48 1.22 9.26 -40.59
N GLY A 49 1.44 9.98 -39.49
CA GLY A 49 0.51 10.06 -38.36
C GLY A 49 0.79 9.09 -37.20
N ARG A 50 1.89 9.31 -36.45
CA ARG A 50 1.99 8.77 -35.08
C ARG A 50 1.09 9.61 -34.18
N MET A 51 -0.13 9.16 -33.92
CA MET A 51 -0.90 9.67 -32.77
C MET A 51 -0.12 9.25 -31.52
N ARG A 52 0.49 10.22 -30.83
CA ARG A 52 1.08 10.00 -29.51
C ARG A 52 -0.07 10.10 -28.50
N PRO A 53 -0.12 9.26 -27.46
CA PRO A 53 -1.02 9.53 -26.33
C PRO A 53 -0.75 10.97 -25.87
N GLU A 54 -1.78 11.82 -25.93
CA GLU A 54 -1.64 13.25 -25.64
C GLU A 54 -1.41 13.50 -24.15
N GLY A 55 -1.88 12.60 -23.27
CA GLY A 55 -1.76 12.72 -21.81
C GLY A 55 -0.33 12.70 -21.25
N GLY A 56 0.65 12.14 -21.97
CA GLY A 56 2.06 12.09 -21.54
C GLY A 56 2.31 11.25 -20.28
N VAL A 57 3.47 11.45 -19.65
CA VAL A 57 3.90 10.77 -18.43
C VAL A 57 4.22 11.81 -17.35
N TRP A 58 3.56 11.71 -16.21
CA TRP A 58 3.77 12.60 -15.07
C TRP A 58 4.62 11.89 -14.04
N ILE A 59 5.77 12.46 -13.72
CA ILE A 59 6.76 11.82 -12.86
C ILE A 59 6.86 12.64 -11.59
N MET A 60 6.48 12.02 -10.47
CA MET A 60 6.63 12.66 -9.17
C MET A 60 8.10 12.70 -8.77
N VAL A 61 8.61 13.88 -8.45
CA VAL A 61 9.88 14.06 -7.74
C VAL A 61 9.56 14.33 -6.28
N ASN A 62 9.54 13.26 -5.48
CA ASN A 62 9.09 13.31 -4.10
C ASN A 62 10.12 14.02 -3.20
N ASN A 63 9.81 15.25 -2.81
CA ASN A 63 10.66 16.11 -1.96
C ASN A 63 10.16 16.19 -0.51
N LEU A 64 9.27 15.30 -0.10
CA LEU A 64 8.75 15.26 1.27
C LEU A 64 9.80 14.78 2.27
N PRO A 65 9.67 15.16 3.56
CA PRO A 65 10.52 14.63 4.62
C PRO A 65 10.45 13.09 4.67
N GLY A 66 11.62 12.45 4.63
CA GLY A 66 11.72 10.99 4.64
C GLY A 66 11.65 10.33 3.25
N ALA A 67 11.31 11.08 2.20
CA ALA A 67 11.25 10.55 0.84
C ALA A 67 12.58 10.68 0.07
N ASN A 68 12.78 9.84 -0.95
CA ASN A 68 13.94 9.90 -1.85
C ASN A 68 13.61 10.55 -3.21
N LYS A 69 13.97 11.83 -3.35
CA LYS A 69 13.78 12.60 -4.59
C LYS A 69 14.58 12.10 -5.79
N ASP A 70 15.67 11.36 -5.58
CA ASP A 70 16.58 10.98 -6.65
C ASP A 70 15.97 9.91 -7.55
N VAL A 71 15.07 9.06 -7.04
CA VAL A 71 14.32 8.09 -7.85
C VAL A 71 13.54 8.80 -8.97
N GLY A 72 12.74 9.82 -8.62
CA GLY A 72 11.99 10.60 -9.62
C GLY A 72 12.89 11.34 -10.61
N LYS A 73 14.01 11.91 -10.14
CA LYS A 73 14.97 12.62 -10.99
C LYS A 73 15.67 11.69 -11.99
N GLU A 74 16.08 10.51 -11.55
CA GLU A 74 16.74 9.54 -12.42
C GLU A 74 15.78 8.94 -13.44
N ILE A 75 14.53 8.63 -13.05
CA ILE A 75 13.49 8.22 -14.01
C ILE A 75 13.26 9.32 -15.05
N LEU A 76 13.12 10.58 -14.63
CA LEU A 76 12.97 11.71 -15.55
C LEU A 76 14.14 11.82 -16.53
N THR A 77 15.37 11.76 -16.02
CA THR A 77 16.61 11.84 -16.81
C THR A 77 16.68 10.69 -17.82
N TYR A 78 16.31 9.49 -17.39
CA TYR A 78 16.29 8.30 -18.23
C TYR A 78 15.25 8.41 -19.37
N PHE A 79 14.03 8.88 -19.07
CA PHE A 79 12.99 9.09 -20.08
C PHE A 79 13.40 10.15 -21.11
N ALA A 80 14.02 11.24 -20.66
CA ALA A 80 14.54 12.29 -21.54
C ALA A 80 15.63 11.76 -22.48
N ALA A 81 16.58 10.96 -21.97
CA ALA A 81 17.65 10.36 -22.75
C ALA A 81 17.14 9.40 -23.84
N MET A 82 16.06 8.66 -23.56
CA MET A 82 15.51 7.65 -24.47
C MET A 82 14.55 8.21 -25.54
N LYS A 83 14.33 9.53 -25.58
CA LYS A 83 13.33 10.18 -26.47
C LYS A 83 11.94 9.57 -26.32
N GLY A 84 11.54 9.31 -25.08
CA GLY A 84 10.26 8.71 -24.71
C GLY A 84 9.04 9.60 -24.98
N PRO A 85 7.85 9.22 -24.47
CA PRO A 85 6.67 10.09 -24.47
C PRO A 85 6.97 11.41 -23.74
N PRO A 86 6.21 12.50 -24.02
CA PRO A 86 6.35 13.74 -23.29
C PRO A 86 6.25 13.50 -21.77
N THR A 87 7.23 14.00 -21.01
CA THR A 87 7.25 13.91 -19.56
C THR A 87 6.96 15.27 -18.93
N LYS A 88 6.19 15.28 -17.84
CA LYS A 88 6.01 16.44 -16.95
C LYS A 88 6.47 16.04 -15.54
N VAL A 89 7.24 16.92 -14.92
CA VAL A 89 7.61 16.79 -13.50
C VAL A 89 6.48 17.33 -12.66
N VAL A 90 6.20 16.66 -11.54
CA VAL A 90 5.28 17.15 -10.53
C VAL A 90 5.86 16.91 -9.14
N HIS A 91 5.65 17.83 -8.22
CA HIS A 91 5.96 17.65 -6.80
C HIS A 91 4.69 17.31 -6.01
N PRO A 92 4.78 16.62 -4.85
CA PRO A 92 3.61 16.29 -4.02
C PRO A 92 2.70 17.48 -3.70
N ALA A 93 3.28 18.65 -3.43
CA ALA A 93 2.54 19.91 -3.22
C ALA A 93 1.74 20.34 -4.47
N GLU A 94 2.35 20.26 -5.65
CA GLU A 94 1.69 20.60 -6.92
C GLU A 94 0.60 19.57 -7.26
N LEU A 95 0.80 18.31 -6.89
CA LEU A 95 -0.13 17.22 -7.18
C LEU A 95 -1.49 17.40 -6.50
N LEU A 96 -1.55 18.14 -5.39
CA LEU A 96 -2.80 18.56 -4.75
C LEU A 96 -3.71 19.36 -5.68
N HIS A 97 -3.15 20.05 -6.67
CA HIS A 97 -3.91 20.85 -7.64
C HIS A 97 -3.91 20.24 -9.04
N GLU A 98 -2.81 19.59 -9.42
CA GLU A 98 -2.66 18.99 -10.75
C GLU A 98 -3.51 17.71 -10.92
N LEU A 99 -3.97 17.07 -9.84
CA LEU A 99 -4.92 15.95 -9.91
C LEU A 99 -6.38 16.38 -10.13
N ASP A 100 -6.66 17.65 -10.37
CA ASP A 100 -7.99 18.07 -10.79
C ASP A 100 -8.29 17.55 -12.22
N PRO A 101 -9.56 17.21 -12.56
CA PRO A 101 -9.92 16.55 -13.82
C PRO A 101 -9.43 17.25 -15.09
N ASP A 102 -9.29 18.57 -15.07
CA ASP A 102 -8.88 19.37 -16.22
C ASP A 102 -7.36 19.42 -16.44
N SER A 103 -6.57 18.97 -15.46
CA SER A 103 -5.10 19.11 -15.44
C SER A 103 -4.40 17.85 -15.96
N ILE A 104 -4.56 16.72 -15.27
CA ILE A 104 -4.02 15.42 -15.71
C ILE A 104 -5.13 14.64 -16.41
N ARG A 105 -4.98 14.49 -17.73
CA ARG A 105 -5.88 13.67 -18.55
C ARG A 105 -5.83 12.20 -18.12
N SER A 106 -6.96 11.51 -18.23
CA SER A 106 -7.09 10.09 -17.86
C SER A 106 -6.24 9.14 -18.73
N ASP A 107 -5.81 9.55 -19.93
CA ASP A 107 -4.89 8.78 -20.77
C ASP A 107 -3.40 8.93 -20.40
N ALA A 108 -3.08 9.82 -19.44
CA ALA A 108 -1.74 10.00 -18.88
C ALA A 108 -1.37 8.87 -17.91
N VAL A 109 -0.08 8.63 -17.73
CA VAL A 109 0.44 7.75 -16.66
C VAL A 109 1.11 8.61 -15.60
N LEU A 110 0.63 8.51 -14.36
CA LEU A 110 1.22 9.12 -13.18
C LEU A 110 2.15 8.13 -12.46
N ILE A 111 3.42 8.47 -12.36
CA ILE A 111 4.41 7.71 -11.60
C ILE A 111 4.57 8.33 -10.22
N LEU A 112 4.11 7.62 -9.20
CA LEU A 112 4.28 7.99 -7.80
C LEU A 112 5.57 7.34 -7.27
N THR A 113 6.63 8.13 -7.12
CA THR A 113 7.92 7.68 -6.58
C THR A 113 7.95 7.78 -5.06
N ASP A 114 8.49 6.76 -4.40
CA ASP A 114 8.48 6.65 -2.94
C ASP A 114 7.07 6.86 -2.35
N CYS A 115 6.10 6.17 -2.95
CA CYS A 115 4.68 6.37 -2.72
C CYS A 115 4.21 5.95 -1.31
N GLY A 116 5.07 5.29 -0.53
CA GLY A 116 4.85 5.10 0.90
C GLY A 116 4.79 6.44 1.65
N THR A 117 5.52 7.45 1.18
CA THR A 117 5.60 8.78 1.80
C THR A 117 4.81 9.77 0.95
N LEU A 118 3.51 9.92 1.26
CA LEU A 118 2.59 10.82 0.55
C LEU A 118 1.76 11.66 1.53
N PRO A 119 1.33 12.87 1.14
CA PRO A 119 0.41 13.68 1.92
C PRO A 119 -0.95 13.01 2.01
N LEU A 120 -1.54 12.97 3.20
CA LEU A 120 -2.90 12.44 3.38
C LEU A 120 -3.95 13.26 2.63
N GLU A 121 -3.64 14.51 2.30
CA GLU A 121 -4.45 15.38 1.46
C GLU A 121 -4.56 14.87 0.00
N LEU A 122 -3.76 13.88 -0.41
CA LEU A 122 -3.85 13.25 -1.74
C LEU A 122 -4.77 12.02 -1.80
N THR A 123 -5.29 11.54 -0.67
CA THR A 123 -6.10 10.30 -0.60
C THR A 123 -7.27 10.34 -1.60
N ASP A 124 -8.19 11.30 -1.43
CA ASP A 124 -9.35 11.48 -2.31
C ASP A 124 -8.94 11.76 -3.76
N LYS A 125 -7.92 12.59 -3.96
CA LYS A 125 -7.49 13.01 -5.30
C LYS A 125 -6.92 11.87 -6.13
N ILE A 126 -6.13 10.98 -5.51
CA ILE A 126 -5.61 9.79 -6.18
C ILE A 126 -6.75 8.80 -6.45
N ALA A 127 -7.68 8.62 -5.51
CA ALA A 127 -8.83 7.74 -5.69
C ALA A 127 -9.71 8.21 -6.86
N GLU A 128 -10.06 9.50 -6.89
CA GLU A 128 -10.85 10.10 -7.96
C GLU A 128 -10.14 10.02 -9.32
N PHE A 129 -8.82 10.23 -9.36
CA PHE A 129 -8.04 10.07 -10.59
C PHE A 129 -8.13 8.65 -11.14
N LEU A 130 -8.03 7.62 -10.29
CA LEU A 130 -8.18 6.23 -10.69
C LEU A 130 -9.61 5.89 -11.13
N ASP A 131 -10.62 6.45 -10.46
CA ASP A 131 -12.03 6.20 -10.76
C ASP A 131 -12.49 6.83 -12.08
N ARG A 132 -11.88 7.95 -12.50
CA ARG A 132 -12.22 8.62 -13.76
C ARG A 132 -11.41 8.17 -14.97
N GLY A 133 -10.65 7.09 -14.86
CA GLY A 133 -9.92 6.54 -16.00
C GLY A 133 -8.39 6.53 -15.89
N GLY A 134 -7.85 7.09 -14.80
CA GLY A 134 -6.43 7.42 -14.66
C GLY A 134 -5.54 6.20 -14.51
N ARG A 135 -4.26 6.38 -14.85
CA ARG A 135 -3.25 5.31 -14.80
C ARG A 135 -2.15 5.64 -13.81
N VAL A 136 -1.89 4.74 -12.87
CA VAL A 136 -0.88 4.95 -11.81
C VAL A 136 0.20 3.86 -11.85
N LEU A 137 1.47 4.27 -11.77
CA LEU A 137 2.58 3.41 -11.42
C LEU A 137 3.13 3.81 -10.05
N ALA A 138 2.94 2.96 -9.04
CA ALA A 138 3.42 3.18 -7.69
C ALA A 138 4.77 2.47 -7.44
N LEU A 139 5.77 3.24 -7.01
CA LEU A 139 7.12 2.76 -6.68
C LEU A 139 7.42 3.09 -5.22
N GLY A 140 8.06 2.19 -4.47
CA GLY A 140 8.42 2.40 -3.06
C GLY A 140 7.50 1.71 -2.05
N GLY A 141 6.82 0.62 -2.44
CA GLY A 141 5.89 -0.12 -1.58
C GLY A 141 4.42 0.26 -1.82
N THR A 142 3.59 0.08 -0.80
CA THR A 142 2.18 0.49 -0.80
C THR A 142 2.03 1.97 -0.46
N LEU A 143 0.96 2.60 -0.95
CA LEU A 143 0.64 4.01 -0.69
C LEU A 143 0.48 4.29 0.80
N PHE A 144 0.86 5.50 1.22
CA PHE A 144 0.62 6.07 2.56
C PHE A 144 1.14 5.23 3.73
N ARG A 145 2.18 4.42 3.54
CA ARG A 145 2.84 3.66 4.61
C ARG A 145 3.45 4.56 5.69
N ASN A 146 4.02 5.68 5.26
CA ASN A 146 4.61 6.73 6.09
C ASN A 146 3.94 8.06 5.74
N PRO A 147 2.67 8.26 6.11
CA PRO A 147 1.92 9.43 5.66
C PRO A 147 2.53 10.72 6.18
N VAL A 148 2.31 11.82 5.45
CA VAL A 148 2.68 13.17 5.89
C VAL A 148 1.45 14.06 5.93
N ARG A 149 1.54 15.15 6.69
CA ARG A 149 0.50 16.18 6.79
C ARG A 149 1.09 17.55 6.51
N LEU A 150 0.27 18.42 5.92
CA LEU A 150 0.62 19.83 5.78
C LEU A 150 0.58 20.50 7.16
N GLU A 151 1.73 20.98 7.62
CA GLU A 151 1.86 21.61 8.92
C GLU A 151 1.60 23.11 8.87
N ARG A 152 2.20 23.78 7.87
CA ARG A 152 2.09 25.22 7.71
C ARG A 152 2.23 25.63 6.25
N GLU A 153 1.48 26.66 5.88
CA GLU A 153 1.67 27.42 4.64
C GLU A 153 2.45 28.70 5.00
N VAL A 154 3.73 28.76 4.61
CA VAL A 154 4.59 29.94 4.83
C VAL A 154 4.27 31.02 3.80
N ASP A 155 3.99 30.62 2.56
CA ASP A 155 3.48 31.46 1.49
C ASP A 155 2.61 30.64 0.53
N ARG A 156 1.94 31.34 -0.40
CA ARG A 156 1.04 30.73 -1.40
C ARG A 156 1.77 29.97 -2.52
N SER A 157 3.08 29.80 -2.44
CA SER A 157 3.84 29.00 -3.40
C SER A 157 3.98 27.56 -2.89
N TYR A 158 4.07 26.60 -3.81
CA TYR A 158 4.30 25.19 -3.45
C TYR A 158 5.62 24.94 -2.70
N ALA A 159 6.58 25.87 -2.82
CA ALA A 159 7.84 25.82 -2.09
C ALA A 159 7.71 26.29 -0.63
N GLY A 160 6.63 27.00 -0.29
CA GLY A 160 6.33 27.51 1.05
C GLY A 160 5.53 26.53 1.92
N LEU A 161 5.22 25.33 1.44
CA LEU A 161 4.51 24.32 2.23
C LEU A 161 5.48 23.52 3.11
N GLU A 162 5.23 23.52 4.42
CA GLU A 162 5.96 22.74 5.41
C GLU A 162 5.19 21.46 5.74
N TRP A 163 5.89 20.33 5.68
CA TRP A 163 5.31 19.01 5.85
C TRP A 163 5.85 18.36 7.12
N THR A 164 5.00 17.67 7.85
CA THR A 164 5.39 16.92 9.04
C THR A 164 5.02 15.44 8.91
N THR A 165 5.81 14.60 9.56
CA THR A 165 5.59 13.15 9.67
C THR A 165 5.12 12.82 11.08
N PRO A 166 4.50 11.66 11.34
CA PRO A 166 4.15 11.24 12.70
C PRO A 166 5.35 11.32 13.65
N ALA A 167 6.54 10.91 13.21
CA ALA A 167 7.75 10.93 14.02
C ALA A 167 8.30 12.34 14.28
N LEU A 168 8.14 13.28 13.35
CA LEU A 168 8.53 14.68 13.57
C LEU A 168 7.53 15.38 14.50
N HIS A 169 6.23 15.16 14.28
CA HIS A 169 5.17 15.66 15.13
C HIS A 169 5.32 15.14 16.57
N ASP A 170 5.59 13.84 16.75
CA ASP A 170 5.85 13.26 18.07
C ASP A 170 7.01 13.96 18.80
N LYS A 171 8.11 14.24 18.09
CA LYS A 171 9.26 14.96 18.65
C LYS A 171 8.94 16.41 19.00
N GLU A 172 8.10 17.07 18.21
CA GLU A 172 7.63 18.42 18.54
C GLU A 172 6.80 18.39 19.82
N MET A 173 5.89 17.40 19.96
CA MET A 173 5.06 17.22 21.17
C MET A 173 5.92 17.05 22.43
N GLU A 174 7.10 16.42 22.34
CA GLU A 174 8.04 16.29 23.47
C GLU A 174 8.49 17.64 24.05
N THR A 175 8.42 18.72 23.26
CA THR A 175 8.88 20.05 23.67
C THR A 175 7.78 20.93 24.26
N VAL A 176 6.52 20.50 24.19
CA VAL A 176 5.36 21.28 24.66
C VAL A 176 5.35 21.32 26.20
N PRO A 177 5.49 22.52 26.81
CA PRO A 177 5.51 22.65 28.26
C PRO A 177 4.12 22.41 28.86
N LEU A 178 4.11 21.94 30.11
CA LEU A 178 2.90 21.95 30.93
C LEU A 178 2.64 23.38 31.42
N ASP A 179 1.40 23.84 31.32
CA ASP A 179 0.98 25.08 31.99
C ASP A 179 0.57 24.80 33.44
N HIS A 180 0.07 23.59 33.71
CA HIS A 180 -0.35 23.15 35.04
C HIS A 180 -0.01 21.68 35.25
N LEU A 181 0.90 21.41 36.19
CA LEU A 181 1.20 20.06 36.65
C LEU A 181 0.09 19.60 37.59
N LEU A 182 -0.60 18.51 37.25
CA LEU A 182 -1.68 17.97 38.07
C LEU A 182 -1.16 17.09 39.20
N PHE A 183 -0.09 16.32 38.92
CA PHE A 183 0.52 15.42 39.90
C PHE A 183 2.03 15.55 39.88
N ASP A 184 2.57 16.20 40.90
CA ASP A 184 3.97 16.06 41.27
C ASP A 184 4.13 14.81 42.14
N TRP A 185 4.57 13.68 41.55
CA TRP A 185 4.77 12.46 42.33
C TRP A 185 5.92 12.56 43.33
N LYS A 186 6.70 13.64 43.38
CA LYS A 186 7.64 13.86 44.49
C LYS A 186 6.90 14.13 45.79
N ASP A 187 5.71 14.72 45.71
CA ASP A 187 4.80 14.91 46.84
C ASP A 187 4.00 13.62 47.11
N PRO A 188 4.16 12.98 48.29
CA PRO A 188 3.39 11.80 48.67
C PRO A 188 1.88 11.98 48.63
N SER A 189 1.36 13.20 48.82
CA SER A 189 -0.09 13.46 48.76
C SER A 189 -0.68 13.28 47.36
N HIS A 190 0.14 13.36 46.31
CA HIS A 190 -0.26 13.04 44.93
C HIS A 190 -0.18 11.54 44.62
N ARG A 191 0.31 10.72 45.55
CA ARG A 191 0.43 9.26 45.43
C ARG A 191 -0.76 8.51 46.02
N GLU A 192 -1.69 9.20 46.69
CA GLU A 192 -2.86 8.64 47.38
C GLU A 192 -3.96 8.10 46.44
N GLY A 193 -3.60 7.70 45.22
CA GLY A 193 -4.54 7.17 44.23
C GLY A 193 -5.10 5.79 44.59
N GLY A 194 -6.25 5.46 44.03
CA GLY A 194 -6.97 4.22 44.27
C GLY A 194 -6.82 3.22 43.12
N ARG A 195 -6.97 1.94 43.44
CA ARG A 195 -7.13 0.88 42.44
C ARG A 195 -8.61 0.75 42.07
N ASN A 196 -8.90 0.79 40.77
CA ASN A 196 -10.22 0.48 40.21
C ASN A 196 -10.07 -0.74 39.29
N THR A 197 -10.82 -1.82 39.53
CA THR A 197 -10.76 -3.04 38.70
C THR A 197 -12.07 -3.83 38.77
N ASN A 198 -12.37 -4.64 37.74
CA ASN A 198 -13.41 -5.66 37.82
C ASN A 198 -12.99 -6.90 38.63
N LYS A 199 -11.68 -7.14 38.81
CA LYS A 199 -11.15 -8.33 39.48
C LYS A 199 -10.13 -7.97 40.55
N ALA A 200 -10.63 -7.63 41.74
CA ALA A 200 -9.79 -7.32 42.89
C ALA A 200 -8.85 -8.47 43.30
N SER A 201 -9.21 -9.73 42.99
CA SER A 201 -8.41 -10.92 43.30
C SER A 201 -7.14 -11.06 42.46
N HIS A 202 -7.06 -10.40 41.30
CA HIS A 202 -5.84 -10.43 40.48
C HIS A 202 -4.82 -9.45 41.08
N PRO A 203 -3.53 -9.81 41.20
CA PRO A 203 -2.54 -8.87 41.70
C PRO A 203 -2.39 -7.67 40.77
N THR A 204 -2.39 -6.47 41.36
CA THR A 204 -2.04 -5.24 40.66
C THR A 204 -1.28 -4.36 41.60
N VAL A 205 -0.14 -3.88 41.14
CA VAL A 205 0.81 -3.13 41.93
C VAL A 205 1.02 -1.77 41.25
N TYR A 206 0.74 -0.71 41.99
CA TYR A 206 1.08 0.65 41.58
C TYR A 206 2.21 1.15 42.48
N GLN A 207 3.36 1.42 41.89
CA GLN A 207 4.54 1.90 42.59
C GLN A 207 4.95 3.27 42.04
N PHE A 208 5.56 4.06 42.91
CA PHE A 208 6.20 5.32 42.54
C PHE A 208 7.70 5.10 42.62
N GLU A 209 8.32 4.88 41.47
CA GLU A 209 9.73 4.48 41.36
C GLU A 209 10.58 5.60 40.77
N SER A 210 11.89 5.52 41.00
CA SER A 210 12.81 6.53 40.48
C SER A 210 13.11 6.30 39.00
N ASP A 211 13.04 7.36 38.20
CA ASP A 211 13.36 7.34 36.77
C ASP A 211 14.45 8.39 36.45
N PRO A 212 15.46 8.06 35.63
CA PRO A 212 16.54 8.99 35.29
C PRO A 212 16.10 10.28 34.58
N ARG A 213 14.97 10.25 33.86
CA ARG A 213 14.44 11.40 33.11
C ARG A 213 13.47 12.23 33.93
N PHE A 214 12.61 11.59 34.73
CA PHE A 214 11.50 12.26 35.43
C PHE A 214 11.63 12.29 36.95
N GLU A 215 12.71 11.74 37.51
CA GLU A 215 12.98 11.54 38.93
C GLU A 215 12.01 10.57 39.64
N THR A 216 10.70 10.73 39.50
CA THR A 216 9.67 9.83 40.05
C THR A 216 8.54 9.62 39.04
N VAL A 217 8.15 8.36 38.83
CA VAL A 217 7.09 7.98 37.87
C VAL A 217 6.12 7.00 38.50
N LEU A 218 4.87 6.98 38.01
CA LEU A 218 3.93 5.91 38.30
C LEU A 218 4.29 4.69 37.45
N HIS A 219 4.55 3.56 38.09
CA HIS A 219 4.71 2.26 37.46
C HIS A 219 3.54 1.35 37.88
N ALA A 220 2.79 0.86 36.89
CA ALA A 220 1.71 -0.08 37.08
C ALA A 220 2.13 -1.47 36.58
N GLN A 221 1.95 -2.49 37.40
CA GLN A 221 2.10 -3.90 37.04
C GLN A 221 0.78 -4.61 37.30
N ILE A 222 0.20 -5.20 36.26
CA ILE A 222 -1.08 -5.91 36.32
C ILE A 222 -0.82 -7.35 35.94
N GLU A 223 -0.97 -8.27 36.89
CA GLU A 223 -0.83 -9.71 36.64
C GLU A 223 -2.15 -10.27 36.09
N ASP A 224 -2.04 -11.12 35.06
CA ASP A 224 -3.19 -11.80 34.45
C ASP A 224 -4.39 -10.87 34.17
N LEU A 225 -4.19 -9.78 33.43
CA LEU A 225 -5.27 -8.85 33.11
C LEU A 225 -6.46 -9.58 32.45
N ASP A 226 -7.60 -9.59 33.13
CA ASP A 226 -8.88 -10.10 32.64
C ASP A 226 -10.02 -9.11 32.92
N GLY A 227 -10.40 -8.35 31.89
CA GLY A 227 -11.34 -7.24 31.96
C GLY A 227 -10.61 -5.91 32.00
N TRP A 228 -10.52 -5.27 33.18
CA TRP A 228 -9.92 -3.95 33.30
C TRP A 228 -9.27 -3.69 34.67
N GLY A 229 -8.23 -2.85 34.65
CA GLY A 229 -7.49 -2.42 35.84
C GLY A 229 -6.88 -1.04 35.63
N GLN A 230 -7.20 -0.11 36.52
CA GLN A 230 -6.84 1.30 36.44
C GLN A 230 -6.33 1.82 37.79
N TRP A 231 -5.30 2.66 37.72
CA TRP A 231 -4.96 3.58 38.79
C TRP A 231 -5.82 4.83 38.63
N VAL A 232 -6.50 5.25 39.70
CA VAL A 232 -7.32 6.45 39.74
C VAL A 232 -6.65 7.47 40.64
N SER A 233 -6.44 8.69 40.14
CA SER A 233 -5.86 9.74 40.93
C SER A 233 -6.75 10.16 42.11
N PRO A 234 -6.18 10.80 43.15
CA PRO A 234 -6.99 11.60 44.07
C PRO A 234 -7.82 12.64 43.33
N ASN A 235 -8.87 13.16 43.98
CA ASN A 235 -9.60 14.31 43.45
C ASN A 235 -8.68 15.52 43.37
N LEU A 236 -8.74 16.22 42.24
CA LEU A 236 -7.99 17.45 42.02
C LEU A 236 -8.45 18.52 43.01
N LYS A 237 -7.49 19.15 43.67
CA LYS A 237 -7.74 20.31 44.55
C LYS A 237 -8.11 21.55 43.73
N ASN A 238 -7.44 21.71 42.59
CA ASN A 238 -7.68 22.78 41.63
C ASN A 238 -7.90 22.13 40.26
N PRO A 239 -9.10 22.28 39.66
CA PRO A 239 -9.29 21.84 38.29
C PRO A 239 -8.43 22.69 37.33
N PRO A 240 -8.14 22.18 36.12
CA PRO A 240 -7.54 22.94 35.03
C PRO A 240 -8.23 24.29 34.77
N ASP A 241 -7.45 25.29 34.37
CA ASP A 241 -8.02 26.56 33.90
C ASP A 241 -8.80 26.34 32.58
N PRO A 242 -9.92 27.03 32.33
CA PRO A 242 -10.69 26.87 31.09
C PRO A 242 -9.91 27.10 29.79
N SER A 243 -8.79 27.82 29.83
CA SER A 243 -7.89 27.98 28.67
C SER A 243 -7.06 26.74 28.36
N GLN A 244 -6.88 25.82 29.31
CA GLN A 244 -6.05 24.62 29.17
C GLN A 244 -6.88 23.49 28.55
N LYS A 245 -6.75 23.33 27.23
CA LYS A 245 -7.58 22.42 26.42
C LYS A 245 -6.98 21.06 26.14
N PHE A 246 -5.80 20.79 26.67
CA PHE A 246 -5.08 19.54 26.44
C PHE A 246 -4.68 18.87 27.75
N THR A 247 -4.90 17.56 27.82
CA THR A 247 -4.25 16.66 28.79
C THR A 247 -2.90 16.27 28.26
N SER A 248 -1.84 16.40 29.07
CA SER A 248 -0.49 16.05 28.66
C SER A 248 0.21 15.18 29.68
N PHE A 249 0.90 14.15 29.20
CA PHE A 249 1.64 13.21 30.03
C PHE A 249 2.68 12.46 29.20
N TRP A 250 3.70 11.92 29.85
CA TRP A 250 4.58 10.92 29.28
C TRP A 250 4.09 9.53 29.63
N ALA A 251 4.18 8.60 28.69
CA ALA A 251 3.98 7.18 29.00
C ALA A 251 4.93 6.29 28.19
N LYS A 252 5.16 5.08 28.73
CA LYS A 252 5.76 3.95 28.02
C LYS A 252 5.11 2.66 28.49
N GLY A 253 5.10 1.65 27.62
CA GLY A 253 4.58 0.31 27.93
C GLY A 253 5.70 -0.71 28.08
N GLY A 254 5.41 -1.82 28.76
CA GLY A 254 6.26 -3.00 28.71
C GLY A 254 6.27 -3.64 27.33
N PRO A 255 7.09 -4.69 27.11
CA PRO A 255 7.20 -5.36 25.81
C PRO A 255 5.86 -5.84 25.22
N ARG A 256 4.90 -6.20 26.09
CA ARG A 256 3.55 -6.70 25.72
C ARG A 256 2.45 -5.64 25.77
N THR A 257 2.70 -4.48 26.38
CA THR A 257 1.68 -3.47 26.63
C THR A 257 1.74 -2.40 25.54
N LYS A 258 0.78 -2.43 24.62
CA LYS A 258 0.80 -1.61 23.39
C LYS A 258 -0.16 -0.44 23.38
N ARG A 259 -0.99 -0.30 24.42
CA ARG A 259 -2.00 0.76 24.53
C ARG A 259 -2.20 1.15 26.00
N LEU A 260 -2.65 2.37 26.24
CA LEU A 260 -3.04 2.89 27.54
C LEU A 260 -4.40 3.58 27.42
N ALA A 261 -5.33 3.24 28.30
CA ALA A 261 -6.55 4.00 28.48
C ALA A 261 -6.30 5.14 29.48
N VAL A 262 -6.76 6.33 29.12
CA VAL A 262 -6.75 7.53 29.95
C VAL A 262 -8.20 7.96 30.12
N GLU A 263 -8.68 8.05 31.35
CA GLU A 263 -10.07 8.40 31.61
C GLU A 263 -10.16 9.57 32.58
N TRP A 264 -10.91 10.59 32.19
CA TRP A 264 -11.33 11.70 33.03
C TRP A 264 -12.72 11.45 33.60
N ARG A 265 -12.91 11.77 34.88
CA ARG A 265 -14.22 11.98 35.48
C ARG A 265 -14.42 13.47 35.75
N GLU A 266 -15.56 14.00 35.37
CA GLU A 266 -15.96 15.37 35.72
C GLU A 266 -16.69 15.44 37.06
N THR A 267 -16.80 16.64 37.62
CA THR A 267 -17.50 16.92 38.88
C THR A 267 -18.99 16.57 38.85
N ASP A 268 -19.62 16.53 37.67
CA ASP A 268 -21.00 16.07 37.48
C ASP A 268 -21.14 14.52 37.43
N GLY A 269 -20.02 13.81 37.50
CA GLY A 269 -19.94 12.35 37.45
C GLY A 269 -19.86 11.76 36.04
N SER A 270 -19.85 12.59 34.99
CA SER A 270 -19.62 12.12 33.62
C SER A 270 -18.19 11.61 33.43
N ARG A 271 -18.03 10.66 32.51
CA ARG A 271 -16.79 9.92 32.28
C ARG A 271 -16.41 10.00 30.82
N TRP A 272 -15.15 10.26 30.56
CA TRP A 272 -14.60 10.50 29.23
C TRP A 272 -13.30 9.73 29.09
N PHE A 273 -13.15 8.91 28.05
CA PHE A 273 -11.97 8.06 27.88
C PHE A 273 -11.29 8.31 26.55
N ALA A 274 -9.97 8.23 26.54
CA ALA A 274 -9.13 8.21 25.36
C ALA A 274 -8.20 7.00 25.42
N THR A 275 -7.75 6.51 24.27
CA THR A 275 -6.75 5.44 24.19
C THR A 275 -5.56 5.89 23.37
N VAL A 276 -4.36 5.69 23.91
CA VAL A 276 -3.11 6.03 23.20
C VAL A 276 -2.26 4.77 22.95
N PRO A 277 -1.54 4.68 21.81
CA PRO A 277 -0.59 3.60 21.58
C PRO A 277 0.63 3.78 22.48
N LEU A 278 1.15 2.69 23.05
CA LEU A 278 2.37 2.69 23.87
C LEU A 278 3.54 1.99 23.17
N GLU A 279 4.73 2.53 23.38
CA GLU A 279 6.01 1.93 22.99
C GLU A 279 6.87 1.63 24.22
N PRO A 280 7.92 0.77 24.09
CA PRO A 280 8.92 0.57 25.15
C PRO A 280 9.79 1.79 25.48
N LYS A 281 9.53 2.94 24.83
CA LYS A 281 10.25 4.19 25.02
C LYS A 281 9.26 5.26 25.48
N TRP A 282 9.78 6.19 26.29
CA TRP A 282 9.01 7.34 26.75
C TRP A 282 8.55 8.19 25.56
N LYS A 283 7.23 8.37 25.44
CA LYS A 283 6.58 9.25 24.47
C LYS A 283 5.69 10.26 25.20
N ARG A 284 5.68 11.50 24.74
CA ARG A 284 4.76 12.54 25.21
C ARG A 284 3.45 12.41 24.46
N TYR A 285 2.35 12.44 25.19
CA TYR A 285 1.00 12.50 24.66
C TYR A 285 0.41 13.86 24.98
N LEU A 286 -0.32 14.41 24.02
CA LEU A 286 -1.01 15.67 24.13
C LEU A 286 -2.41 15.49 23.55
N LEU A 287 -3.38 15.26 24.42
CA LEU A 287 -4.74 14.87 24.05
C LEU A 287 -5.67 16.07 24.22
N PRO A 288 -6.27 16.61 23.13
CA PRO A 288 -7.30 17.63 23.26
C PRO A 288 -8.54 17.06 23.97
N GLU A 289 -9.40 17.93 24.51
CA GLU A 289 -10.73 17.55 25.02
C GLU A 289 -11.52 16.66 24.04
N SER A 290 -11.43 16.95 22.74
CA SER A 290 -12.11 16.21 21.68
C SER A 290 -11.57 14.79 21.43
N ALA A 291 -10.41 14.43 21.98
CA ALA A 291 -9.86 13.08 21.87
C ALA A 291 -10.48 12.11 22.89
N PHE A 292 -11.29 12.61 23.83
CA PHE A 292 -11.96 11.78 24.83
C PHE A 292 -13.42 11.54 24.44
N GLU A 293 -13.77 10.27 24.30
CA GLU A 293 -15.12 9.81 23.99
C GLU A 293 -15.95 9.63 25.26
N PHE A 294 -17.25 9.90 25.19
CA PHE A 294 -18.17 9.66 26.29
C PHE A 294 -18.22 8.18 26.67
N TRP A 295 -18.04 7.88 27.96
CA TRP A 295 -18.24 6.55 28.51
C TRP A 295 -19.54 6.49 29.32
N GLU A 296 -20.31 5.41 29.14
CA GLU A 296 -21.63 5.19 29.74
C GLU A 296 -21.70 5.60 31.22
N SER A 297 -22.19 6.82 31.47
CA SER A 297 -22.21 7.45 32.79
C SER A 297 -23.48 8.29 32.96
N ILE A 298 -23.43 9.58 32.59
CA ILE A 298 -24.56 10.52 32.71
C ILE A 298 -25.25 10.66 31.34
N PRO A 299 -26.48 10.16 31.15
CA PRO A 299 -27.12 10.12 29.83
C PRO A 299 -27.25 11.48 29.14
N ALA A 300 -27.45 12.57 29.90
CA ALA A 300 -27.55 13.92 29.36
C ALA A 300 -26.24 14.44 28.74
N ARG A 301 -25.10 13.83 29.05
CA ARG A 301 -23.77 14.20 28.54
C ARG A 301 -23.36 13.40 27.30
N LYS A 302 -24.18 12.46 26.82
CA LYS A 302 -23.81 11.54 25.73
C LYS A 302 -23.36 12.25 24.44
N GLU A 303 -24.04 13.33 24.08
CA GLU A 303 -23.77 14.11 22.85
C GLU A 303 -22.97 15.40 23.13
N THR A 304 -22.29 15.46 24.28
CA THR A 304 -21.40 16.56 24.65
C THR A 304 -19.94 16.11 24.56
N GLN A 305 -19.00 16.95 24.99
CA GLN A 305 -17.58 16.63 25.09
C GLN A 305 -17.07 16.81 26.53
N LEU A 306 -15.85 16.31 26.77
CA LEU A 306 -15.08 16.63 27.96
C LEU A 306 -14.83 18.13 28.07
N ASP A 307 -14.96 18.65 29.29
CA ASP A 307 -14.52 19.97 29.72
C ASP A 307 -13.52 19.82 30.87
N LEU A 308 -12.24 20.03 30.56
CA LEU A 308 -11.16 19.84 31.53
C LEU A 308 -11.32 20.75 32.75
N SER A 309 -11.98 21.90 32.62
CA SER A 309 -12.23 22.80 33.76
C SER A 309 -13.21 22.24 34.78
N HIS A 310 -13.97 21.21 34.42
CA HIS A 310 -14.82 20.43 35.32
C HIS A 310 -14.18 19.10 35.74
N GLY A 311 -12.93 18.84 35.38
CA GLY A 311 -12.20 17.61 35.73
C GLY A 311 -12.08 17.41 37.24
N GLN A 312 -12.52 16.26 37.73
CA GLN A 312 -12.45 15.86 39.13
C GLN A 312 -11.26 14.96 39.41
N ASN A 313 -11.04 13.93 38.61
CA ASN A 313 -9.88 13.05 38.70
C ASN A 313 -9.59 12.42 37.33
N ILE A 314 -8.37 11.91 37.18
CA ILE A 314 -7.92 11.20 35.99
C ILE A 314 -7.46 9.79 36.39
N SER A 315 -7.61 8.85 35.48
CA SER A 315 -7.16 7.48 35.67
C SER A 315 -6.39 6.98 34.47
N PHE A 316 -5.43 6.10 34.75
CA PHE A 316 -4.58 5.44 33.78
C PHE A 316 -4.69 3.94 33.96
N GLY A 317 -4.92 3.20 32.88
CA GLY A 317 -5.01 1.75 32.98
C GLY A 317 -5.29 1.04 31.68
N LEU A 318 -5.71 -0.21 31.81
CA LEU A 318 -5.98 -1.12 30.71
C LEU A 318 -7.39 -1.65 30.82
N ALA A 319 -8.07 -1.80 29.68
CA ALA A 319 -9.43 -2.31 29.61
C ALA A 319 -9.63 -3.07 28.31
N LEU A 320 -10.03 -4.34 28.37
CA LEU A 320 -10.20 -5.22 27.20
C LEU A 320 -10.99 -4.56 26.06
N SER A 321 -12.08 -3.86 26.39
CA SER A 321 -12.95 -3.19 25.42
C SER A 321 -12.32 -2.01 24.69
N HIS A 322 -11.33 -1.34 25.29
CA HIS A 322 -10.77 -0.09 24.75
C HIS A 322 -9.29 -0.24 24.33
N THR A 323 -8.53 -1.09 25.02
CA THR A 323 -7.10 -1.29 24.76
C THR A 323 -6.82 -2.47 23.83
N GLY A 324 -7.78 -2.89 23.01
CA GLY A 324 -7.56 -3.86 21.93
C GLY A 324 -7.35 -5.31 22.40
N GLY A 325 -8.05 -5.74 23.46
CA GLY A 325 -8.03 -7.15 23.88
C GLY A 325 -6.73 -7.61 24.55
N LEU A 326 -5.90 -6.69 25.07
CA LEU A 326 -4.72 -7.03 25.86
C LEU A 326 -5.10 -7.89 27.08
N THR A 327 -4.45 -9.04 27.23
CA THR A 327 -4.66 -10.03 28.32
C THR A 327 -3.32 -10.45 28.93
N GLY A 328 -3.35 -11.17 30.05
CA GLY A 328 -2.13 -11.65 30.72
C GLY A 328 -1.37 -10.51 31.42
N ASP A 329 -0.09 -10.72 31.75
CA ASP A 329 0.65 -9.70 32.51
C ASP A 329 1.04 -8.50 31.65
N GLN A 330 0.75 -7.32 32.17
CA GLN A 330 0.95 -6.04 31.53
C GLN A 330 1.65 -5.09 32.49
N GLU A 331 2.42 -4.16 31.93
CA GLU A 331 3.06 -3.11 32.71
C GLU A 331 3.15 -1.81 31.90
N PHE A 332 3.02 -0.69 32.59
CA PHE A 332 3.17 0.63 31.98
C PHE A 332 3.69 1.65 32.99
N TRP A 333 4.26 2.73 32.45
CA TRP A 333 4.74 3.86 33.22
C TRP A 333 4.10 5.15 32.76
N VAL A 334 3.82 6.06 33.70
CA VAL A 334 3.29 7.40 33.44
C VAL A 334 4.12 8.44 34.19
N ALA A 335 4.45 9.53 33.50
CA ALA A 335 5.23 10.64 34.03
C ALA A 335 4.71 12.00 33.50
N ASP A 336 5.16 13.08 34.14
CA ASP A 336 4.75 14.49 34.02
C ASP A 336 3.28 14.73 33.61
N VAL A 337 2.30 14.40 34.46
CA VAL A 337 0.87 14.47 34.14
C VAL A 337 0.34 15.87 34.47
N GLY A 338 -0.18 16.55 33.45
CA GLY A 338 -0.66 17.91 33.56
C GLY A 338 -1.64 18.32 32.47
N THR A 339 -1.91 19.62 32.42
CA THR A 339 -2.68 20.27 31.37
C THR A 339 -1.91 21.43 30.75
N THR A 340 -2.24 21.75 29.50
CA THR A 340 -1.64 22.86 28.75
C THR A 340 -2.67 23.48 27.81
N GLN A 341 -2.45 24.75 27.45
CA GLN A 341 -3.20 25.48 26.44
C GLN A 341 -2.90 24.97 25.03
N GLY A 342 -1.74 24.30 24.83
CA GLY A 342 -1.34 23.78 23.52
C GLY A 342 -1.08 24.90 22.49
N LYS A 343 -0.60 26.07 22.93
CA LYS A 343 -0.30 27.19 22.03
C LYS A 343 0.69 26.78 20.95
N GLY A 344 0.28 26.95 19.69
CA GLY A 344 1.11 26.63 18.53
C GLY A 344 1.14 25.14 18.15
N VAL A 345 0.37 24.29 18.84
CA VAL A 345 0.27 22.87 18.52
C VAL A 345 -0.78 22.67 17.43
N THR A 346 -0.38 22.04 16.31
CA THR A 346 -1.30 21.52 15.32
C THR A 346 -1.57 20.05 15.61
N GLN A 347 -2.82 19.66 15.86
CA GLN A 347 -3.20 18.25 15.98
C GLN A 347 -3.49 17.70 14.59
N PHE A 348 -3.02 16.48 14.33
CA PHE A 348 -3.26 15.78 13.08
C PHE A 348 -4.01 14.49 13.31
N ASP A 349 -5.01 14.25 12.46
CA ASP A 349 -5.51 12.90 12.22
C ASP A 349 -4.59 12.20 11.21
N TRP A 350 -4.00 11.10 11.66
CA TRP A 350 -3.06 10.31 10.87
C TRP A 350 -3.72 9.10 10.20
N ASP A 351 -5.02 8.92 10.39
CA ASP A 351 -5.76 7.84 9.75
C ASP A 351 -5.79 8.04 8.23
N VAL A 352 -5.55 6.93 7.52
CA VAL A 352 -5.52 6.91 6.07
C VAL A 352 -6.90 6.50 5.56
N ASP A 353 -7.71 7.47 5.17
CA ASP A 353 -8.97 7.22 4.48
C ASP A 353 -8.73 7.07 2.96
N PHE A 354 -8.24 5.90 2.54
CA PHE A 354 -8.07 5.58 1.12
C PHE A 354 -8.83 4.29 0.80
N PRO A 355 -9.66 4.27 -0.27
CA PRO A 355 -10.37 3.06 -0.66
C PRO A 355 -9.41 1.90 -0.91
N VAL A 356 -9.83 0.67 -0.55
CA VAL A 356 -9.02 -0.52 -0.85
C VAL A 356 -8.78 -0.62 -2.35
N ARG A 357 -7.51 -0.54 -2.76
CA ARG A 357 -7.06 -0.71 -4.15
C ARG A 357 -5.96 -1.74 -4.16
N GLU A 358 -6.28 -2.95 -4.63
CA GLU A 358 -5.33 -4.05 -4.64
C GLU A 358 -3.97 -3.64 -5.22
N LEU A 359 -2.86 -4.07 -4.62
CA LEU A 359 -1.48 -3.65 -4.93
C LEU A 359 -1.07 -2.25 -4.42
N LEU A 360 -2.00 -1.31 -4.31
CA LEU A 360 -1.71 0.07 -3.87
C LEU A 360 -1.93 0.25 -2.38
N TYR A 361 -3.04 -0.25 -1.83
CA TYR A 361 -3.46 -0.05 -0.44
C TYR A 361 -4.55 -1.07 -0.03
N PRO A 362 -4.64 -1.49 1.23
CA PRO A 362 -3.79 -1.14 2.39
C PRO A 362 -2.48 -1.93 2.49
N HIS A 363 -1.59 -1.46 3.36
CA HIS A 363 -0.25 -2.02 3.56
C HIS A 363 -0.23 -3.52 3.93
N TYR A 364 -1.27 -4.01 4.62
CA TYR A 364 -1.36 -5.44 4.97
C TYR A 364 -1.48 -6.37 3.75
N GLN A 365 -1.67 -5.83 2.54
CA GLN A 365 -1.65 -6.61 1.31
C GLN A 365 -0.24 -7.01 0.84
N THR A 366 0.80 -6.62 1.58
CA THR A 366 2.17 -7.10 1.37
C THR A 366 2.67 -7.89 2.57
N TYR A 367 3.64 -8.77 2.34
CA TYR A 367 4.34 -9.50 3.40
C TYR A 367 5.85 -9.53 3.15
N SER A 368 6.61 -9.53 4.24
CA SER A 368 8.06 -9.66 4.19
C SER A 368 8.47 -11.04 3.69
N CYS A 369 9.31 -11.08 2.67
CA CYS A 369 9.96 -12.29 2.19
C CYS A 369 11.23 -12.58 2.98
N THR A 370 11.45 -13.85 3.30
CA THR A 370 12.71 -14.37 3.85
C THR A 370 13.42 -15.23 2.80
N ASP A 371 14.76 -15.29 2.86
CA ASP A 371 15.57 -16.10 1.92
C ASP A 371 15.29 -15.74 0.45
N THR A 372 15.34 -14.44 0.15
CA THR A 372 15.29 -13.92 -1.22
C THR A 372 16.72 -13.70 -1.73
N GLN A 373 17.04 -14.28 -2.89
CA GLN A 373 18.35 -14.21 -3.50
C GLN A 373 18.33 -13.47 -4.84
N THR A 374 17.24 -13.57 -5.59
CA THR A 374 17.12 -12.95 -6.92
C THR A 374 15.73 -12.37 -7.12
N ILE A 375 15.67 -11.30 -7.90
CA ILE A 375 14.43 -10.77 -8.48
C ILE A 375 14.53 -10.93 -9.99
N VAL A 376 13.53 -11.54 -10.60
CA VAL A 376 13.51 -11.84 -12.03
C VAL A 376 12.17 -11.46 -12.66
N PRO A 377 12.15 -11.15 -13.98
CA PRO A 377 10.91 -11.08 -14.73
C PRO A 377 10.16 -12.39 -14.63
N ARG A 378 8.86 -12.31 -14.34
CA ARG A 378 8.00 -13.49 -14.41
C ARG A 378 7.96 -13.99 -15.86
N ARG A 379 8.00 -15.31 -16.04
CA ARG A 379 8.07 -15.91 -17.38
C ARG A 379 6.74 -15.79 -18.13
N GLU A 380 5.61 -15.86 -17.43
CA GLU A 380 4.29 -15.95 -18.05
C GLU A 380 3.66 -14.61 -18.44
N GLN A 381 4.22 -13.48 -17.99
CA GLN A 381 3.65 -12.15 -18.30
C GLN A 381 3.91 -11.74 -19.75
N ALA A 382 5.09 -12.05 -20.28
CA ALA A 382 5.59 -11.70 -21.61
C ALA A 382 5.42 -10.24 -22.08
N LEU A 383 5.01 -9.31 -21.22
CA LEU A 383 4.89 -7.88 -21.47
C LEU A 383 6.25 -7.18 -21.47
N LEU A 384 7.13 -7.57 -20.55
CA LEU A 384 8.36 -6.88 -20.22
C LEU A 384 9.56 -7.82 -20.30
N THR A 385 10.68 -7.28 -20.76
CA THR A 385 11.99 -7.92 -20.71
C THR A 385 12.91 -7.01 -19.91
N ILE A 386 13.72 -7.58 -19.02
CA ILE A 386 14.75 -6.82 -18.32
C ILE A 386 16.11 -7.23 -18.87
N SER A 387 16.90 -6.25 -19.29
CA SER A 387 18.28 -6.46 -19.71
C SER A 387 19.20 -6.35 -18.50
N GLY A 388 19.84 -7.46 -18.12
CA GLY A 388 20.81 -7.50 -17.02
C GLY A 388 20.27 -8.08 -15.71
N GLU A 389 21.16 -8.16 -14.72
CA GLU A 389 20.85 -8.68 -13.39
C GLU A 389 20.37 -7.55 -12.48
N ILE A 390 19.35 -7.84 -11.68
CA ILE A 390 18.82 -6.93 -10.68
C ILE A 390 19.49 -7.26 -9.34
N GLU A 391 20.18 -6.29 -8.76
CA GLU A 391 20.69 -6.43 -7.41
C GLU A 391 19.50 -6.48 -6.44
N THR A 392 19.44 -7.56 -5.67
CA THR A 392 18.32 -7.84 -4.78
C THR A 392 18.49 -7.04 -3.48
N PRO A 393 17.50 -6.23 -3.08
CA PRO A 393 17.58 -5.45 -1.85
C PRO A 393 17.52 -6.36 -0.63
N LYS A 394 18.01 -5.86 0.52
CA LYS A 394 18.03 -6.63 1.77
C LYS A 394 16.64 -6.99 2.27
N GLU A 395 15.71 -6.05 2.14
CA GLU A 395 14.33 -6.22 2.54
C GLU A 395 13.45 -6.27 1.31
N VAL A 396 12.69 -7.37 1.18
CA VAL A 396 11.79 -7.61 0.05
C VAL A 396 10.40 -7.81 0.60
N GLN A 397 9.49 -6.94 0.22
CA GLN A 397 8.06 -7.14 0.39
C GLN A 397 7.50 -7.78 -0.87
N ALA A 398 6.47 -8.62 -0.75
CA ALA A 398 5.76 -9.20 -1.88
C ALA A 398 4.25 -9.18 -1.69
N TYR A 399 3.53 -9.17 -2.81
CA TYR A 399 2.10 -9.36 -2.87
C TYR A 399 1.74 -10.86 -2.73
N PRO A 400 0.60 -11.19 -2.09
CA PRO A 400 0.08 -12.55 -2.07
C PRO A 400 -0.27 -13.00 -3.49
N ALA A 401 -0.20 -14.31 -3.73
CA ALA A 401 -0.63 -14.86 -5.00
C ALA A 401 -2.12 -14.54 -5.24
N ARG A 402 -2.42 -13.94 -6.39
CA ARG A 402 -3.79 -13.64 -6.83
C ARG A 402 -4.16 -14.46 -8.06
N PRO A 403 -5.46 -14.65 -8.36
CA PRO A 403 -5.89 -15.23 -9.63
C PRO A 403 -5.37 -14.40 -10.83
N GLN A 404 -4.67 -15.03 -11.78
CA GLN A 404 -3.94 -14.35 -12.88
C GLN A 404 -4.64 -14.44 -14.24
N SER A 405 -5.94 -14.72 -14.21
CA SER A 405 -6.76 -14.91 -15.40
C SER A 405 -6.29 -15.98 -16.39
N PHE A 406 -5.84 -17.13 -15.87
CA PHE A 406 -5.48 -18.29 -16.69
C PHE A 406 -6.69 -18.99 -17.30
N GLY A 407 -6.54 -19.45 -18.55
CA GLY A 407 -7.56 -20.16 -19.30
C GLY A 407 -8.56 -19.21 -19.96
N TRP A 408 -9.42 -19.80 -20.80
CA TRP A 408 -10.53 -19.11 -21.45
C TRP A 408 -11.85 -19.71 -20.96
N ILE A 409 -12.29 -19.28 -19.78
CA ILE A 409 -13.37 -19.92 -19.01
C ILE A 409 -14.55 -18.96 -18.78
N ASN A 410 -14.48 -17.71 -19.29
CA ASN A 410 -15.51 -16.69 -19.12
C ASN A 410 -15.93 -16.54 -17.65
N THR A 411 -14.94 -16.27 -16.80
CA THR A 411 -15.10 -16.34 -15.35
C THR A 411 -15.78 -15.12 -14.73
N ASN A 412 -16.32 -14.21 -15.54
CA ASN A 412 -16.98 -12.96 -15.12
C ASN A 412 -16.14 -12.18 -14.07
N ARG A 413 -14.83 -12.07 -14.32
CA ARG A 413 -13.91 -11.30 -13.49
C ARG A 413 -14.14 -9.82 -13.72
N ASP A 414 -13.97 -9.02 -12.67
CA ASP A 414 -14.02 -7.56 -12.72
C ASP A 414 -12.64 -6.93 -13.00
N HIS A 415 -11.56 -7.69 -12.86
CA HIS A 415 -10.19 -7.25 -13.16
C HIS A 415 -9.26 -8.41 -13.55
N ARG A 416 -8.15 -8.04 -14.17
CA ARG A 416 -7.01 -8.91 -14.44
C ARG A 416 -5.78 -8.42 -13.69
N LEU A 417 -5.05 -9.35 -13.08
CA LEU A 417 -3.75 -9.10 -12.46
C LEU A 417 -2.66 -9.85 -13.23
N VAL A 418 -1.65 -9.13 -13.66
CA VAL A 418 -0.46 -9.64 -14.36
C VAL A 418 0.77 -9.45 -13.46
N PRO A 419 1.30 -10.53 -12.86
CA PRO A 419 2.52 -10.45 -12.09
C PRO A 419 3.71 -10.22 -13.02
N LEU A 420 4.50 -9.19 -12.73
CA LEU A 420 5.58 -8.69 -13.58
C LEU A 420 6.95 -9.18 -13.14
N LEU A 421 7.24 -9.08 -11.83
CA LEU A 421 8.50 -9.47 -11.20
C LEU A 421 8.22 -10.41 -10.03
N GLU A 422 9.12 -11.36 -9.81
CA GLU A 422 9.05 -12.32 -8.72
C GLU A 422 10.39 -12.41 -7.97
N ALA A 423 10.28 -12.57 -6.65
CA ALA A 423 11.39 -12.86 -5.76
C ALA A 423 11.59 -14.38 -5.68
N ARG A 424 12.84 -14.84 -5.76
CA ARG A 424 13.20 -16.26 -5.67
C ARG A 424 14.34 -16.50 -4.68
N SER A 425 14.31 -17.68 -4.06
CA SER A 425 15.38 -18.17 -3.17
C SER A 425 16.63 -18.57 -3.95
N SER A 426 17.69 -18.94 -3.22
CA SER A 426 18.92 -19.52 -3.78
C SER A 426 18.68 -20.86 -4.50
N SER A 427 17.67 -21.64 -4.09
CA SER A 427 17.20 -22.86 -4.78
C SER A 427 16.31 -22.57 -5.99
N GLY A 428 15.92 -21.32 -6.20
CA GLY A 428 15.00 -20.90 -7.26
C GLY A 428 13.52 -20.98 -6.89
N ASP A 429 13.18 -21.28 -5.63
CA ASP A 429 11.79 -21.34 -5.16
C ASP A 429 11.15 -19.95 -5.14
N LEU A 430 9.87 -19.86 -5.53
CA LEU A 430 9.12 -18.60 -5.48
C LEU A 430 8.96 -18.14 -4.02
N ARG A 431 9.41 -16.92 -3.73
CA ARG A 431 9.19 -16.23 -2.45
C ARG A 431 8.01 -15.27 -2.49
N GLY A 432 7.73 -14.68 -3.65
CA GLY A 432 6.56 -13.83 -3.82
C GLY A 432 6.60 -12.97 -5.08
N ILE A 433 5.51 -12.24 -5.35
CA ILE A 433 5.41 -11.30 -6.46
C ILE A 433 5.79 -9.91 -5.98
N VAL A 434 6.82 -9.30 -6.57
CA VAL A 434 7.33 -7.98 -6.15
C VAL A 434 6.85 -6.84 -7.03
N ALA A 435 6.33 -7.15 -8.22
CA ALA A 435 5.66 -6.17 -9.06
C ALA A 435 4.50 -6.80 -9.81
N ALA A 436 3.40 -6.07 -9.96
CA ALA A 436 2.22 -6.51 -10.70
C ALA A 436 1.52 -5.33 -11.37
N LEU A 437 0.80 -5.63 -12.46
CA LEU A 437 -0.10 -4.73 -13.17
C LEU A 437 -1.54 -5.22 -12.98
N ARG A 438 -2.46 -4.33 -12.66
CA ARG A 438 -3.90 -4.57 -12.58
C ARG A 438 -4.63 -3.67 -13.56
N PHE A 439 -5.64 -4.21 -14.23
CA PHE A 439 -6.57 -3.44 -15.06
C PHE A 439 -7.95 -4.11 -15.12
N ASP A 440 -8.99 -3.33 -15.40
CA ASP A 440 -10.34 -3.83 -15.72
C ASP A 440 -10.51 -4.11 -17.23
N GLU A 441 -11.64 -4.70 -17.61
CA GLU A 441 -11.90 -5.14 -18.98
C GLU A 441 -11.95 -3.98 -19.98
N ASP A 442 -12.50 -2.84 -19.57
CA ASP A 442 -12.65 -1.64 -20.41
C ASP A 442 -11.39 -0.75 -20.42
N LEU A 443 -10.38 -1.10 -19.61
CA LEU A 443 -9.18 -0.30 -19.36
C LEU A 443 -9.53 1.11 -18.87
N GLU A 444 -10.62 1.23 -18.13
CA GLU A 444 -11.00 2.44 -17.42
C GLU A 444 -10.06 2.62 -16.24
N SER A 445 -9.85 1.61 -15.42
CA SER A 445 -8.91 1.69 -14.30
C SER A 445 -7.72 0.78 -14.48
N MET A 446 -6.51 1.35 -14.40
CA MET A 446 -5.27 0.61 -14.58
C MET A 446 -4.19 1.13 -13.64
N TRP A 447 -3.55 0.22 -12.92
CA TRP A 447 -2.39 0.59 -12.12
C TRP A 447 -1.40 -0.55 -11.99
N ALA A 448 -0.15 -0.19 -11.80
CA ALA A 448 0.91 -1.12 -11.46
C ALA A 448 1.62 -0.66 -10.19
N ALA A 449 2.18 -1.61 -9.46
CA ALA A 449 2.91 -1.31 -8.24
C ALA A 449 4.13 -2.21 -8.09
N VAL A 450 5.18 -1.66 -7.48
CA VAL A 450 6.39 -2.38 -7.08
C VAL A 450 6.50 -2.29 -5.55
N SER A 451 6.47 -3.44 -4.87
CA SER A 451 6.41 -3.52 -3.41
C SER A 451 7.74 -3.21 -2.71
N ILE A 452 8.84 -3.05 -3.45
CA ILE A 452 10.16 -2.78 -2.89
C ILE A 452 10.23 -1.35 -2.35
N GLU A 453 10.64 -1.20 -1.09
CA GLU A 453 10.74 0.11 -0.44
C GLU A 453 12.08 0.81 -0.70
N ASP A 454 13.16 0.03 -0.89
CA ASP A 454 14.52 0.55 -1.04
C ASP A 454 14.67 1.43 -2.30
N PRO A 455 14.96 2.74 -2.16
CA PRO A 455 15.18 3.63 -3.31
C PRO A 455 16.32 3.16 -4.22
N ALA A 456 17.37 2.54 -3.68
CA ALA A 456 18.53 2.09 -4.45
C ALA A 456 18.15 1.04 -5.49
N PHE A 457 17.09 0.27 -5.24
CA PHE A 457 16.53 -0.69 -6.20
C PHE A 457 16.12 -0.02 -7.52
N TYR A 458 15.45 1.13 -7.43
CA TYR A 458 14.92 1.84 -8.60
C TYR A 458 15.98 2.60 -9.40
N LEU A 459 17.12 2.89 -8.79
CA LEU A 459 18.24 3.60 -9.43
C LEU A 459 19.09 2.67 -10.31
N GLN A 460 18.86 1.36 -10.25
CA GLN A 460 19.57 0.40 -11.09
C GLN A 460 19.15 0.55 -12.57
N PRO A 461 20.09 0.49 -13.54
CA PRO A 461 19.75 0.58 -14.97
C PRO A 461 18.68 -0.41 -15.45
N PRO A 462 18.68 -1.70 -15.03
CA PRO A 462 17.63 -2.64 -15.40
C PRO A 462 16.24 -2.23 -14.88
N MET A 463 16.16 -1.55 -13.74
CA MET A 463 14.91 -1.08 -13.15
C MET A 463 14.40 0.21 -13.83
N LEU A 464 15.29 1.12 -14.23
CA LEU A 464 14.94 2.27 -15.06
C LEU A 464 14.37 1.83 -16.42
N GLU A 465 14.97 0.81 -17.03
CA GLU A 465 14.44 0.17 -18.25
C GLU A 465 13.06 -0.45 -18.00
N PHE A 466 12.90 -1.22 -16.92
CA PHE A 466 11.63 -1.84 -16.55
C PHE A 466 10.51 -0.80 -16.38
N VAL A 467 10.77 0.27 -15.63
CA VAL A 467 9.79 1.36 -15.41
C VAL A 467 9.38 2.00 -16.74
N ARG A 468 10.35 2.31 -17.62
CA ARG A 468 10.06 2.85 -18.95
C ARG A 468 9.16 1.91 -19.74
N ASP A 469 9.54 0.63 -19.84
CA ASP A 469 8.83 -0.34 -20.67
C ASP A 469 7.42 -0.63 -20.14
N LEU A 470 7.26 -0.65 -18.81
CA LEU A 470 5.94 -0.77 -18.17
C LEU A 470 5.06 0.44 -18.46
N VAL A 471 5.58 1.65 -18.34
CA VAL A 471 4.82 2.88 -18.67
C VAL A 471 4.40 2.89 -20.14
N LEU A 472 5.33 2.59 -21.06
CA LEU A 472 5.02 2.46 -22.48
C LEU A 472 3.95 1.39 -22.72
N ARG A 473 4.01 0.28 -21.97
CA ARG A 473 3.04 -0.80 -22.06
C ARG A 473 1.66 -0.40 -21.57
N MET A 474 1.57 0.34 -20.48
CA MET A 474 0.32 0.91 -19.95
C MET A 474 -0.27 1.92 -20.94
N MET A 475 0.56 2.71 -21.61
CA MET A 475 0.13 3.68 -22.63
C MET A 475 -0.41 3.04 -23.91
N GLN A 476 0.06 1.85 -24.29
CA GLN A 476 -0.36 1.15 -25.52
C GLN A 476 -1.84 0.78 -25.55
N GLY A 477 -2.42 0.42 -24.40
CA GLY A 477 -3.86 0.16 -24.28
C GLY A 477 -4.40 -1.09 -24.99
N ASP A 478 -3.54 -2.01 -25.43
CA ASP A 478 -3.94 -3.34 -25.93
C ASP A 478 -3.58 -4.40 -24.88
N PHE A 479 -4.49 -5.22 -24.37
CA PHE A 479 -4.17 -6.27 -23.40
C PHE A 479 -4.89 -7.57 -23.71
N LEU A 480 -4.28 -8.69 -23.33
CA LEU A 480 -5.01 -9.96 -23.24
C LEU A 480 -5.86 -9.88 -21.97
N TRP A 481 -7.17 -10.12 -22.08
CA TRP A 481 -8.11 -10.20 -20.97
C TRP A 481 -8.18 -11.62 -20.41
N GLU A 482 -8.40 -12.59 -21.28
CA GLU A 482 -8.37 -14.02 -20.98
C GLU A 482 -7.73 -14.75 -22.16
N GLY A 483 -7.18 -15.93 -21.90
CA GLY A 483 -6.57 -16.70 -22.97
C GLY A 483 -6.10 -18.05 -22.49
N GLY A 484 -6.37 -19.07 -23.29
CA GLY A 484 -5.87 -20.42 -23.09
C GLY A 484 -6.94 -21.44 -23.43
N SER A 485 -6.82 -22.61 -22.83
CA SER A 485 -7.83 -23.65 -22.93
C SER A 485 -9.02 -23.41 -22.00
N THR A 486 -10.16 -24.00 -22.32
CA THR A 486 -11.33 -24.04 -21.41
C THR A 486 -11.13 -25.02 -20.25
N GLN A 487 -10.19 -25.97 -20.37
CA GLN A 487 -9.86 -26.96 -19.35
C GLN A 487 -8.34 -27.01 -19.09
N PRO A 488 -7.92 -27.27 -17.84
CA PRO A 488 -6.50 -27.41 -17.51
C PRO A 488 -5.89 -28.73 -18.00
N THR A 489 -6.69 -29.71 -18.41
CA THR A 489 -6.24 -31.03 -18.89
C THR A 489 -7.26 -31.60 -19.87
N TYR A 490 -6.78 -32.32 -20.89
CA TYR A 490 -7.59 -33.03 -21.88
C TYR A 490 -7.09 -34.48 -22.01
N PHE A 491 -7.98 -35.44 -22.25
CA PHE A 491 -7.61 -36.82 -22.54
C PHE A 491 -7.47 -37.07 -24.06
N PRO A 492 -6.76 -38.13 -24.47
CA PRO A 492 -6.71 -38.51 -25.88
C PRO A 492 -8.11 -38.69 -26.47
N GLY A 493 -8.38 -38.00 -27.58
CA GLY A 493 -9.68 -38.00 -28.25
C GLY A 493 -10.63 -36.90 -27.78
N ASP A 494 -10.33 -36.21 -26.67
CA ASP A 494 -11.13 -35.05 -26.25
C ASP A 494 -10.89 -33.88 -27.21
N PRO A 495 -11.97 -33.15 -27.59
CA PRO A 495 -11.82 -31.91 -28.33
C PRO A 495 -11.18 -30.84 -27.44
N ILE A 496 -10.12 -30.20 -27.94
CA ILE A 496 -9.45 -29.10 -27.26
C ILE A 496 -10.11 -27.80 -27.69
N GLN A 497 -10.62 -27.04 -26.73
CA GLN A 497 -11.13 -25.69 -26.97
C GLN A 497 -10.12 -24.70 -26.43
N VAL A 498 -9.69 -23.79 -27.30
CA VAL A 498 -8.84 -22.66 -26.97
C VAL A 498 -9.49 -21.38 -27.45
N GLY A 499 -9.33 -20.32 -26.69
CA GLY A 499 -9.85 -19.01 -27.03
C GLY A 499 -9.06 -17.91 -26.33
N ALA A 500 -9.43 -16.68 -26.64
CA ALA A 500 -8.82 -15.49 -26.09
C ALA A 500 -9.80 -14.32 -26.16
N SER A 501 -9.72 -13.45 -25.17
CA SER A 501 -10.41 -12.16 -25.13
C SER A 501 -9.36 -11.07 -24.99
N VAL A 502 -9.55 -9.92 -25.63
CA VAL A 502 -8.62 -8.79 -25.58
C VAL A 502 -9.33 -7.51 -25.17
N CYS A 503 -8.67 -6.72 -24.33
CA CYS A 503 -9.07 -5.36 -23.98
C CYS A 503 -8.36 -4.37 -24.90
N HIS A 504 -9.04 -3.32 -25.34
CA HIS A 504 -8.48 -2.33 -26.24
C HIS A 504 -9.00 -0.92 -25.94
N ARG A 505 -8.09 0.03 -25.71
CA ARG A 505 -8.42 1.45 -25.53
C ARG A 505 -7.31 2.32 -26.11
N ASN A 506 -7.65 3.17 -27.08
CA ASN A 506 -6.75 4.17 -27.67
C ASN A 506 -5.44 3.60 -28.25
N SER A 507 -5.43 2.41 -28.89
CA SER A 507 -4.18 1.91 -29.48
C SER A 507 -3.74 2.81 -30.63
N PRO A 508 -2.53 3.39 -30.58
CA PRO A 508 -1.97 4.15 -31.69
C PRO A 508 -1.43 3.22 -32.80
N TYR A 509 -1.46 1.90 -32.57
CA TYR A 509 -1.03 0.87 -33.51
C TYR A 509 -2.28 0.29 -34.19
N GLY A 510 -2.25 0.14 -35.52
CA GLY A 510 -3.42 -0.14 -36.37
C GLY A 510 -4.28 -1.37 -36.01
N GLU A 511 -4.26 -2.40 -36.85
CA GLU A 511 -5.03 -3.62 -36.59
C GLU A 511 -4.33 -4.50 -35.54
N THR A 512 -5.04 -4.82 -34.46
CA THR A 512 -4.62 -5.80 -33.45
C THR A 512 -5.03 -7.21 -33.90
N PHE A 513 -4.12 -8.17 -33.79
CA PHE A 513 -4.38 -9.59 -34.08
C PHE A 513 -4.11 -10.42 -32.83
N VAL A 514 -4.91 -11.45 -32.64
CA VAL A 514 -4.67 -12.48 -31.63
C VAL A 514 -4.12 -13.72 -32.31
N ARG A 515 -2.96 -14.20 -31.84
CA ARG A 515 -2.38 -15.46 -32.29
C ARG A 515 -2.53 -16.52 -31.21
N ASN A 516 -3.23 -17.61 -31.54
CA ASN A 516 -3.28 -18.81 -30.73
C ASN A 516 -2.26 -19.82 -31.26
N THR A 517 -1.36 -20.29 -30.41
CA THR A 517 -0.35 -21.30 -30.73
C THR A 517 -0.49 -22.44 -29.76
N ILE A 518 -0.43 -23.68 -30.24
CA ILE A 518 -0.35 -24.87 -29.40
C ILE A 518 0.97 -25.57 -29.71
N CYS A 519 1.76 -25.83 -28.68
CA CYS A 519 3.06 -26.50 -28.79
C CYS A 519 3.05 -27.83 -28.04
N GLU A 520 3.76 -28.80 -28.58
CA GLU A 520 4.15 -30.01 -27.88
C GLU A 520 5.18 -29.67 -26.80
N ALA A 521 4.90 -29.96 -25.53
CA ALA A 521 5.76 -29.51 -24.43
C ALA A 521 7.17 -30.13 -24.45
N SER A 522 7.32 -31.36 -24.95
CA SER A 522 8.61 -32.07 -24.97
C SER A 522 9.58 -31.54 -26.04
N SER A 523 9.05 -31.15 -27.19
CA SER A 523 9.85 -30.73 -28.35
C SER A 523 9.78 -29.22 -28.60
N GLY A 524 8.82 -28.51 -28.00
CA GLY A 524 8.49 -27.13 -28.33
C GLY A 524 7.88 -26.96 -29.73
N ARG A 525 7.63 -28.06 -30.46
CA ARG A 525 7.08 -28.01 -31.82
C ARG A 525 5.68 -27.45 -31.80
N VAL A 526 5.44 -26.43 -32.61
CA VAL A 526 4.10 -25.89 -32.86
C VAL A 526 3.28 -26.95 -33.61
N ILE A 527 2.17 -27.39 -33.02
CA ILE A 527 1.22 -28.35 -33.59
C ILE A 527 -0.07 -27.68 -34.07
N TYR A 528 -0.35 -26.46 -33.62
CA TYR A 528 -1.43 -25.61 -34.11
C TYR A 528 -1.02 -24.15 -34.02
N LEU A 529 -1.37 -23.36 -35.04
CA LEU A 529 -1.18 -21.92 -35.06
C LEU A 529 -2.33 -21.30 -35.84
N ARG A 530 -2.97 -20.29 -35.25
CA ARG A 530 -4.02 -19.52 -35.93
C ARG A 530 -3.96 -18.05 -35.55
N ASP A 531 -4.08 -17.21 -36.57
CA ASP A 531 -4.20 -15.77 -36.44
C ASP A 531 -5.67 -15.37 -36.60
N HIS A 532 -6.17 -14.56 -35.67
CA HIS A 532 -7.53 -14.03 -35.67
C HIS A 532 -7.47 -12.52 -35.98
N PRO A 533 -7.98 -12.05 -37.14
CA PRO A 533 -8.06 -10.63 -37.49
C PRO A 533 -9.05 -9.87 -36.60
N LYS A 534 -8.84 -8.55 -36.43
CA LYS A 534 -9.75 -7.66 -35.70
C LYS A 534 -11.14 -7.72 -36.32
N GLY A 535 -12.12 -8.20 -35.56
CA GLY A 535 -13.53 -8.14 -35.91
C GLY A 535 -14.33 -8.21 -34.63
N LYS A 536 -15.25 -7.25 -34.45
CA LYS A 536 -16.30 -7.20 -33.41
C LYS A 536 -16.43 -8.49 -32.59
N TYR A 537 -15.76 -8.54 -31.44
CA TYR A 537 -16.26 -9.33 -30.33
C TYR A 537 -16.76 -8.28 -29.35
N GLU A 538 -18.00 -7.82 -29.59
CA GLU A 538 -18.79 -7.22 -28.52
C GLU A 538 -18.73 -8.16 -27.31
N ILE A 539 -18.92 -7.58 -26.14
CA ILE A 539 -18.96 -8.14 -24.77
C ILE A 539 -19.93 -9.35 -24.61
N SER A 540 -20.34 -10.04 -25.68
CA SER A 540 -21.28 -11.16 -25.66
C SER A 540 -21.02 -12.34 -26.62
N SER A 541 -19.93 -12.40 -27.40
CA SER A 541 -19.71 -13.61 -28.24
C SER A 541 -18.27 -14.08 -28.32
N ALA A 542 -17.99 -15.07 -27.48
CA ALA A 542 -16.89 -16.00 -27.47
C ALA A 542 -16.46 -16.53 -28.87
N THR A 543 -15.16 -16.45 -29.20
CA THR A 543 -14.56 -17.29 -30.24
C THR A 543 -14.26 -18.68 -29.67
N ALA A 544 -15.28 -19.52 -29.59
CA ALA A 544 -15.08 -20.94 -29.33
C ALA A 544 -14.70 -21.62 -30.65
N GLU A 545 -13.42 -21.91 -30.86
CA GLU A 545 -13.05 -22.90 -31.86
C GLU A 545 -12.86 -24.26 -31.20
N LYS A 546 -13.70 -25.21 -31.63
CA LYS A 546 -13.53 -26.63 -31.33
C LYS A 546 -12.39 -27.15 -32.21
N ILE A 547 -11.25 -27.46 -31.60
CA ILE A 547 -10.15 -28.11 -32.30
C ILE A 547 -10.19 -29.60 -31.96
N GLU A 548 -10.55 -30.43 -32.93
CA GLU A 548 -10.40 -31.89 -32.82
C GLU A 548 -8.95 -32.26 -33.16
N LEU A 549 -8.09 -32.30 -32.13
CA LEU A 549 -6.74 -32.83 -32.25
C LEU A 549 -6.79 -34.34 -31.96
N GLN A 550 -6.58 -35.17 -32.98
CA GLN A 550 -6.28 -36.59 -32.76
C GLN A 550 -4.87 -36.70 -32.19
N ILE A 551 -4.78 -36.82 -30.87
CA ILE A 551 -3.53 -37.16 -30.18
C ILE A 551 -3.30 -38.66 -30.45
N GLY A 552 -2.45 -38.96 -31.44
CA GLY A 552 -1.99 -40.32 -31.70
C GLY A 552 -1.23 -40.86 -30.48
N VAL A 553 -1.56 -42.10 -30.10
CA VAL A 553 -0.94 -42.83 -28.97
C VAL A 553 0.51 -43.17 -29.26
#